data_AF-A0A0J6RRQ9-F1
#
_entry.id   AF-A0A0J6RRQ9-F1
#
_cell.length_a   1.000
_cell.length_b   1.000
_cell.length_c   1.000
_cell.angle_alpha   90.00
_cell.angle_beta   90.00
_cell.angle_gamma   90.00
#
_symmetry.space_group_name_H-M   'P 1'
#
loop_
_entity.id
_entity.type
_entity.pdbx_description
1 polymer ?
#
loop_
_entity_poly.entity_id
_entity_poly.type
_entity_poly.pdbx_seq_one_letter_code
_entity_poly.pdbx_strand_id
1 'polypeptide(L)'
;MMGGSALLGLTTATPFPASAAASEVVVGKDGWLFPAFDQVSRVDYTRVQQGASFINDVVGVLKQAKIQTVICLTPAKSRILSEHLPDGVKFTPDTQRRYGVELEALRRNGTPVPDLLAAMSAQRKADPGTPLFFKADTHWTPQGAACAANAVAEAIKAGSLLAPSSKPGPRLGPPRDMVQSKNDLALLLPAEERAKYPLQPYKLPQAIEAGGGDLLAEEGADTVLVGNSYLHPSFGFSTALANRLNRPVWLVWKIHSFSPYWNLLDYLGSSAFAAQRPKVVVWVFHETDLTIPPNNSAIWGQTAMKPDAILTDLRKRVGA
;
A
#
# COMPACT_ATOMS: atom_id res chain seq x y z
N MET A 1 50.89 -16.69 31.03
CA MET A 1 50.19 -15.62 31.76
C MET A 1 50.64 -14.28 31.19
N MET A 2 49.66 -13.42 30.88
CA MET A 2 49.74 -11.97 30.58
C MET A 2 50.57 -11.55 29.36
N GLY A 3 50.11 -10.73 28.42
CA GLY A 3 48.86 -9.99 28.25
C GLY A 3 49.08 -9.03 27.07
N GLY A 4 48.43 -9.26 25.94
CA GLY A 4 48.54 -8.42 24.75
C GLY A 4 47.45 -7.36 24.73
N SER A 5 47.83 -6.09 24.91
CA SER A 5 46.93 -4.95 24.78
C SER A 5 46.73 -4.59 23.30
N ALA A 6 45.53 -4.79 22.78
CA ALA A 6 45.11 -4.25 21.50
C ALA A 6 44.52 -2.84 21.71
N LEU A 7 45.15 -1.81 21.15
CA LEU A 7 44.53 -0.49 21.05
C LEU A 7 43.40 -0.53 20.01
N LEU A 8 42.15 -0.39 20.46
CA LEU A 8 41.05 -0.01 19.58
C LEU A 8 41.19 1.48 19.23
N GLY A 9 41.49 1.77 17.97
CA GLY A 9 41.34 3.11 17.41
C GLY A 9 39.85 3.47 17.31
N LEU A 10 39.42 4.46 18.09
CA LEU A 10 38.15 5.14 17.90
C LEU A 10 38.22 5.92 16.58
N THR A 11 37.55 5.43 15.54
CA THR A 11 37.24 6.22 14.37
C THR A 11 36.12 7.21 14.75
N THR A 12 36.47 8.48 14.86
CA THR A 12 35.50 9.56 14.99
C THR A 12 34.72 9.65 13.68
N ALA A 13 33.45 9.25 13.71
CA ALA A 13 32.53 9.51 12.62
C ALA A 13 32.41 11.03 12.45
N THR A 14 32.85 11.54 11.30
CA THR A 14 32.64 12.92 10.92
C THR A 14 31.13 13.18 10.79
N PRO A 15 30.56 14.19 11.46
CA PRO A 15 29.17 14.54 11.24
C PRO A 15 29.02 15.03 9.80
N PHE A 16 28.17 14.37 9.03
CA PHE A 16 27.71 14.88 7.75
C PHE A 16 27.11 16.28 7.97
N PRO A 17 27.45 17.29 7.16
CA PRO A 17 26.78 18.58 7.25
C PRO A 17 25.29 18.36 6.97
N ALA A 18 24.45 18.82 7.90
CA ALA A 18 23.01 18.89 7.71
C ALA A 18 22.73 19.83 6.52
N SER A 19 22.62 19.23 5.33
CA SER A 19 21.85 19.85 4.26
C SER A 19 20.46 20.13 4.83
N ALA A 20 19.93 21.34 4.62
CA ALA A 20 18.57 21.70 4.98
C ALA A 20 17.61 20.78 4.22
N ALA A 21 17.33 19.61 4.80
CA ALA A 21 16.36 18.66 4.30
C ALA A 21 15.00 19.36 4.39
N ALA A 22 14.33 19.51 3.24
CA ALA A 22 12.92 19.83 3.26
C ALA A 22 12.22 18.79 4.17
N SER A 23 11.48 19.25 5.17
CA SER A 23 10.78 18.36 6.10
C SER A 23 9.95 17.35 5.31
N GLU A 24 10.20 16.05 5.51
CA GLU A 24 9.41 14.96 4.89
C GLU A 24 7.98 14.90 5.43
N VAL A 25 7.67 15.73 6.44
CA VAL A 25 6.38 15.82 7.12
C VAL A 25 5.85 17.25 7.05
N VAL A 26 4.54 17.35 6.80
CA VAL A 26 3.76 18.57 6.94
C VAL A 26 2.95 18.48 8.24
N VAL A 27 3.18 19.40 9.17
CA VAL A 27 2.45 19.49 10.45
C VAL A 27 1.12 20.18 10.21
N GLY A 28 0.01 19.44 10.29
CA GLY A 28 -1.35 19.92 10.14
C GLY A 28 -1.97 20.47 11.43
N LYS A 29 -3.29 20.71 11.36
CA LYS A 29 -4.09 21.16 12.51
C LYS A 29 -4.40 19.99 13.45
N ASP A 30 -4.75 20.26 14.70
CA ASP A 30 -5.31 19.29 15.66
C ASP A 30 -4.49 17.99 15.84
N GLY A 31 -3.16 18.11 15.75
CA GLY A 31 -2.23 16.99 15.90
C GLY A 31 -2.14 16.04 14.69
N TRP A 32 -2.63 16.47 13.52
CA TRP A 32 -2.46 15.72 12.28
C TRP A 32 -1.07 15.93 11.68
N LEU A 33 -0.46 14.86 11.20
CA LEU A 33 0.74 14.90 10.36
C LEU A 33 0.41 14.37 8.97
N PHE A 34 1.03 14.95 7.95
CA PHE A 34 0.87 14.53 6.57
C PHE A 34 2.24 14.26 5.93
N PRO A 35 2.36 13.25 5.07
CA PRO A 35 3.59 13.06 4.32
C PRO A 35 3.76 14.18 3.29
N ALA A 36 4.93 14.80 3.24
CA ALA A 36 5.22 15.82 2.23
C ALA A 36 5.16 15.26 0.79
N PHE A 37 5.40 13.95 0.63
CA PHE A 37 5.30 13.26 -0.65
C PHE A 37 3.87 13.15 -1.18
N ASP A 38 2.81 13.48 -0.41
CA ASP A 38 1.45 13.60 -0.96
C ASP A 38 1.35 14.66 -2.07
N GLN A 39 2.36 15.54 -2.20
CA GLN A 39 2.52 16.48 -3.32
C GLN A 39 1.24 17.29 -3.58
N VAL A 40 0.76 17.98 -2.55
CA VAL A 40 -0.48 18.77 -2.62
C VAL A 40 -0.41 19.90 -3.66
N SER A 41 0.77 20.41 -4.01
CA SER A 41 0.92 21.55 -4.94
C SER A 41 1.63 21.24 -6.26
N ARG A 42 2.12 20.01 -6.46
CA ARG A 42 2.88 19.60 -7.64
C ARG A 42 2.30 18.33 -8.26
N VAL A 43 2.27 18.30 -9.59
CA VAL A 43 1.93 17.11 -10.37
C VAL A 43 2.76 17.13 -11.64
N ASP A 44 3.24 15.95 -12.03
CA ASP A 44 3.88 15.70 -13.31
C ASP A 44 3.01 14.70 -14.08
N TYR A 45 2.12 15.21 -14.93
CA TYR A 45 1.22 14.35 -15.70
C TYR A 45 1.95 13.48 -16.71
N THR A 46 3.11 13.91 -17.22
CA THR A 46 3.93 13.09 -18.10
C THR A 46 4.39 11.84 -17.35
N ARG A 47 4.87 12.00 -16.11
CA ARG A 47 5.23 10.87 -15.25
C ARG A 47 4.04 10.00 -14.88
N VAL A 48 2.87 10.58 -14.58
CA VAL A 48 1.64 9.82 -14.34
C VAL A 48 1.31 8.93 -15.55
N GLN A 49 1.33 9.48 -16.76
CA GLN A 49 1.03 8.71 -17.98
C GLN A 49 2.07 7.62 -18.24
N GLN A 50 3.36 7.91 -18.03
CA GLN A 50 4.45 6.93 -18.18
C GLN A 50 4.31 5.77 -17.18
N GLY A 51 4.08 6.06 -15.90
CA GLY A 51 3.91 5.04 -14.87
C GLY A 51 2.66 4.20 -15.08
N ALA A 52 1.52 4.83 -15.38
CA ALA A 52 0.30 4.11 -15.70
C ALA A 52 0.44 3.24 -16.96
N SER A 53 1.15 3.70 -17.99
CA SER A 53 1.46 2.88 -19.17
C SER A 53 2.27 1.65 -18.79
N PHE A 54 3.32 1.81 -17.98
CA PHE A 54 4.16 0.69 -17.57
C PHE A 54 3.43 -0.32 -16.68
N ILE A 55 2.58 0.16 -15.76
CA ILE A 55 1.70 -0.72 -14.97
C ILE A 55 0.76 -1.50 -15.89
N ASN A 56 0.19 -0.86 -16.91
CA ASN A 56 -0.65 -1.53 -17.90
C ASN A 56 0.11 -2.57 -18.74
N ASP A 57 1.40 -2.36 -19.05
CA ASP A 57 2.23 -3.37 -19.72
C ASP A 57 2.41 -4.62 -18.84
N VAL A 58 2.67 -4.43 -17.54
CA VAL A 58 2.76 -5.52 -16.56
C VAL A 58 1.42 -6.28 -16.47
N VAL A 59 0.30 -5.57 -16.36
CA VAL A 59 -1.03 -6.17 -16.35
C VAL A 59 -1.31 -6.93 -17.65
N GLY A 60 -0.86 -6.43 -18.80
CA GLY A 60 -0.97 -7.11 -20.09
C GLY A 60 -0.30 -8.48 -20.09
N VAL A 61 0.92 -8.58 -19.53
CA VAL A 61 1.64 -9.85 -19.41
C VAL A 61 0.94 -10.81 -18.44
N LEU A 62 0.45 -10.34 -17.30
CA LEU A 62 -0.35 -11.16 -16.37
C LEU A 62 -1.63 -11.70 -17.04
N LYS A 63 -2.30 -10.85 -17.82
CA LYS A 63 -3.52 -11.21 -18.55
C LYS A 63 -3.26 -12.27 -19.62
N GLN A 64 -2.16 -12.18 -20.38
CA GLN A 64 -1.73 -13.22 -21.32
C GLN A 64 -1.50 -14.57 -20.61
N ALA A 65 -0.98 -14.51 -19.39
CA ALA A 65 -0.82 -15.64 -18.49
C ALA A 65 -2.13 -16.08 -17.77
N LYS A 66 -3.29 -15.56 -18.17
CA LYS A 66 -4.63 -15.85 -17.60
C LYS A 66 -4.78 -15.47 -16.12
N ILE A 67 -4.01 -14.50 -15.66
CA ILE A 67 -4.10 -13.90 -14.33
C ILE A 67 -4.75 -12.52 -14.49
N GLN A 68 -5.92 -12.33 -13.90
CA GLN A 68 -6.59 -11.02 -13.87
C GLN A 68 -5.94 -10.13 -12.81
N THR A 69 -6.00 -8.81 -13.01
CA THR A 69 -5.46 -7.84 -12.05
C THR A 69 -6.52 -6.83 -11.65
N VAL A 70 -6.62 -6.55 -10.36
CA VAL A 70 -7.32 -5.38 -9.82
C VAL A 70 -6.29 -4.45 -9.22
N ILE A 71 -6.23 -3.20 -9.68
CA ILE A 71 -5.28 -2.22 -9.13
C ILE A 71 -5.98 -1.46 -8.00
N CYS A 72 -5.41 -1.53 -6.81
CA CYS A 72 -5.87 -0.82 -5.63
C CYS A 72 -5.02 0.45 -5.46
N LEU A 73 -5.51 1.59 -5.94
CA LEU A 73 -4.82 2.88 -5.86
C LEU A 73 -5.24 3.63 -4.58
N THR A 74 -4.40 3.58 -3.55
CA THR A 74 -4.61 4.26 -2.27
C THR A 74 -4.49 5.78 -2.46
N PRO A 75 -5.55 6.56 -2.19
CA PRO A 75 -5.49 8.02 -2.29
C PRO A 75 -4.61 8.59 -1.16
N ALA A 76 -4.00 9.73 -1.45
CA ALA A 76 -3.23 10.51 -0.49
C ALA A 76 -4.05 10.85 0.74
N LYS A 77 -3.45 10.68 1.91
CA LYS A 77 -4.05 11.05 3.20
C LYS A 77 -4.48 12.52 3.21
N SER A 78 -3.63 13.40 2.67
CA SER A 78 -3.90 14.84 2.56
C SER A 78 -5.15 15.15 1.73
N ARG A 79 -5.49 14.29 0.76
CA ARG A 79 -6.69 14.45 -0.08
C ARG A 79 -7.95 14.08 0.69
N ILE A 80 -7.90 12.97 1.43
CA ILE A 80 -9.03 12.48 2.22
C ILE A 80 -9.33 13.40 3.40
N LEU A 81 -8.29 14.00 3.98
CA LEU A 81 -8.38 14.77 5.24
C LEU A 81 -7.93 16.23 5.04
N SER A 82 -8.26 16.79 3.88
CA SER A 82 -7.82 18.14 3.48
C SER A 82 -8.22 19.24 4.46
N GLU A 83 -9.30 19.05 5.22
CA GLU A 83 -9.75 19.98 6.25
C GLU A 83 -8.77 20.11 7.42
N HIS A 84 -7.87 19.15 7.61
CA HIS A 84 -6.85 19.16 8.66
C HIS A 84 -5.48 19.65 8.17
N LEU A 85 -5.33 19.99 6.88
CA LEU A 85 -4.12 20.63 6.37
C LEU A 85 -3.90 22.01 7.02
N PRO A 86 -2.64 22.49 7.09
CA PRO A 86 -2.32 23.83 7.57
C PRO A 86 -3.05 24.91 6.76
N ASP A 87 -3.30 26.05 7.38
CA ASP A 87 -3.87 27.19 6.68
C ASP A 87 -2.96 27.62 5.51
N GLY A 88 -3.58 27.90 4.36
CA GLY A 88 -2.88 28.22 3.12
C GLY A 88 -2.35 27.00 2.33
N VAL A 89 -2.27 25.82 2.93
CA VAL A 89 -1.89 24.58 2.24
C VAL A 89 -3.13 23.89 1.69
N LYS A 90 -3.25 23.83 0.37
CA LYS A 90 -4.36 23.18 -0.32
C LYS A 90 -3.92 22.60 -1.64
N PHE A 91 -4.69 21.63 -2.12
CA PHE A 91 -4.52 21.15 -3.49
C PHE A 91 -4.82 22.26 -4.48
N THR A 92 -3.92 22.44 -5.45
CA THR A 92 -4.14 23.34 -6.59
C THR A 92 -5.18 22.72 -7.53
N PRO A 93 -5.80 23.50 -8.44
CA PRO A 93 -6.72 22.93 -9.42
C PRO A 93 -6.13 21.76 -10.23
N ASP A 94 -4.81 21.77 -10.44
CA ASP A 94 -4.08 20.73 -11.17
C ASP A 94 -3.91 19.46 -10.31
N THR A 95 -3.38 19.59 -9.10
CA THR A 95 -3.21 18.42 -8.21
C THR A 95 -4.53 17.82 -7.73
N GLN A 96 -5.61 18.62 -7.69
CA GLN A 96 -6.95 18.09 -7.44
C GLN A 96 -7.35 17.04 -8.49
N ARG A 97 -7.05 17.27 -9.77
CA ARG A 97 -7.38 16.35 -10.86
C ARG A 97 -6.50 15.10 -10.92
N ARG A 98 -5.32 15.11 -10.27
CA ARG A 98 -4.31 14.03 -10.38
C ARG A 98 -4.90 12.64 -10.20
N TYR A 99 -5.60 12.39 -9.09
CA TYR A 99 -6.18 11.07 -8.80
C TYR A 99 -7.15 10.59 -9.90
N GLY A 100 -7.99 11.49 -10.43
CA GLY A 100 -8.89 11.15 -11.53
C GLY A 100 -8.16 10.78 -12.81
N VAL A 101 -7.10 11.52 -13.16
CA VAL A 101 -6.23 11.23 -14.31
C VAL A 101 -5.50 9.90 -14.15
N GLU A 102 -5.05 9.58 -12.94
CA GLU A 102 -4.42 8.29 -12.62
C GLU A 102 -5.42 7.13 -12.78
N LEU A 103 -6.64 7.27 -12.25
CA LEU A 103 -7.70 6.27 -12.43
C LEU A 103 -8.01 6.04 -13.92
N GLU A 104 -8.16 7.12 -14.70
CA GLU A 104 -8.43 7.01 -16.14
C GLU A 104 -7.29 6.29 -16.88
N ALA A 105 -6.04 6.68 -16.60
CA ALA A 105 -4.88 6.10 -17.26
C ALA A 105 -4.71 4.60 -16.93
N LEU A 106 -4.94 4.20 -15.68
CA LEU A 106 -4.86 2.79 -15.26
C LEU A 106 -6.02 1.94 -15.80
N ARG A 107 -7.21 2.52 -15.99
CA ARG A 107 -8.40 1.81 -16.51
C ARG A 107 -8.38 1.63 -18.03
N ARG A 108 -7.45 2.25 -18.76
CA ARG A 108 -7.41 2.32 -20.23
C ARG A 108 -7.57 0.97 -20.94
N ASN A 109 -7.04 -0.12 -20.36
CA ASN A 109 -7.08 -1.47 -20.95
C ASN A 109 -8.19 -2.37 -20.34
N GLY A 110 -9.19 -1.76 -19.70
CA GLY A 110 -10.28 -2.47 -19.01
C GLY A 110 -9.88 -3.07 -17.67
N THR A 111 -8.69 -2.71 -17.14
CA THR A 111 -8.24 -3.12 -15.81
C THR A 111 -9.19 -2.56 -14.75
N PRO A 112 -9.77 -3.39 -13.87
CA PRO A 112 -10.54 -2.90 -12.74
C PRO A 112 -9.66 -2.10 -11.77
N VAL A 113 -10.03 -0.85 -11.54
CA VAL A 113 -9.40 0.05 -10.57
C VAL A 113 -10.52 0.71 -9.78
N PRO A 114 -10.92 0.22 -8.59
CA PRO A 114 -11.97 0.86 -7.80
C PRO A 114 -11.57 2.30 -7.42
N ASP A 115 -12.54 3.21 -7.40
CA ASP A 115 -12.34 4.59 -6.93
C ASP A 115 -12.38 4.64 -5.40
N LEU A 116 -11.20 4.50 -4.78
CA LEU A 116 -11.09 4.49 -3.33
C LEU A 116 -11.29 5.88 -2.72
N LEU A 117 -10.95 6.94 -3.44
CA LEU A 117 -11.25 8.30 -3.02
C LEU A 117 -12.76 8.52 -2.85
N ALA A 118 -13.55 8.09 -3.82
CA ALA A 118 -15.00 8.16 -3.75
C ALA A 118 -15.56 7.29 -2.61
N ALA A 119 -15.08 6.05 -2.47
CA ALA A 119 -15.52 5.13 -1.41
C ALA A 119 -15.23 5.67 -0.01
N MET A 120 -14.00 6.15 0.23
CA MET A 120 -13.60 6.73 1.51
C MET A 120 -14.33 8.05 1.79
N SER A 121 -14.52 8.90 0.78
CA SER A 121 -15.30 10.14 0.93
C SER A 121 -16.76 9.85 1.30
N ALA A 122 -17.37 8.82 0.70
CA ALA A 122 -18.72 8.39 1.06
C ALA A 122 -18.78 7.88 2.51
N GLN A 123 -17.80 7.05 2.92
CA GLN A 123 -17.71 6.58 4.31
C GLN A 123 -17.58 7.73 5.30
N ARG A 124 -16.73 8.73 5.01
CA ARG A 124 -16.59 9.92 5.86
C ARG A 124 -17.87 10.75 5.96
N LYS A 125 -18.67 10.82 4.90
CA LYS A 125 -19.96 11.51 4.93
C LYS A 125 -21.00 10.75 5.74
N ALA A 126 -21.02 9.42 5.61
CA ALA A 126 -21.96 8.56 6.31
C ALA A 126 -21.64 8.45 7.82
N ASP A 127 -20.36 8.44 8.18
CA ASP A 127 -19.88 8.36 9.56
C ASP A 127 -18.63 9.26 9.76
N PRO A 128 -18.83 10.57 9.98
CA PRO A 128 -17.73 11.53 10.12
C PRO A 128 -16.83 11.29 11.34
N GLY A 129 -17.33 10.56 12.34
CA GLY A 129 -16.58 10.28 13.57
C GLY A 129 -15.58 9.14 13.45
N THR A 130 -15.70 8.32 12.40
CA THR A 130 -14.82 7.17 12.18
C THR A 130 -13.55 7.59 11.42
N PRO A 131 -12.35 7.52 12.04
CA PRO A 131 -11.11 7.89 11.37
C PRO A 131 -10.77 6.83 10.31
N LEU A 132 -10.43 7.26 9.10
CA LEU A 132 -9.95 6.38 8.03
C LEU A 132 -8.42 6.31 7.94
N PHE A 133 -7.72 7.27 8.55
CA PHE A 133 -6.26 7.30 8.68
C PHE A 133 -5.86 7.65 10.11
N PHE A 134 -4.71 7.15 10.53
CA PHE A 134 -4.11 7.55 11.79
C PHE A 134 -3.61 9.00 11.71
N LYS A 135 -3.65 9.75 12.81
CA LYS A 135 -3.30 11.17 12.87
C LYS A 135 -1.85 11.44 12.54
N ALA A 136 -0.95 10.74 13.22
CA ALA A 136 0.50 10.96 13.16
C ALA A 136 1.26 9.88 12.36
N ASP A 137 0.52 9.12 11.54
CA ASP A 137 1.05 8.04 10.72
C ASP A 137 0.46 8.13 9.30
N THR A 138 1.20 7.61 8.33
CA THR A 138 0.86 7.60 6.90
C THR A 138 -0.33 6.69 6.59
N HIS A 139 -0.49 5.61 7.36
CA HIS A 139 -1.38 4.50 7.03
C HIS A 139 -2.84 4.77 7.40
N TRP A 140 -3.71 4.01 6.73
CA TRP A 140 -5.11 3.93 7.09
C TRP A 140 -5.32 3.28 8.47
N THR A 141 -6.47 3.51 9.08
CA THR A 141 -6.98 2.70 10.19
C THR A 141 -7.56 1.38 9.66
N PRO A 142 -7.91 0.40 10.53
CA PRO A 142 -8.66 -0.76 10.07
C PRO A 142 -9.98 -0.44 9.36
N GLN A 143 -10.64 0.67 9.73
CA GLN A 143 -11.86 1.13 9.06
C GLN A 143 -11.56 1.66 7.64
N GLY A 144 -10.47 2.40 7.47
CA GLY A 144 -10.00 2.82 6.13
C GLY A 144 -9.61 1.62 5.26
N ALA A 145 -8.88 0.66 5.84
CA ALA A 145 -8.52 -0.59 5.18
C ALA A 145 -9.75 -1.41 4.76
N ALA A 146 -10.75 -1.54 5.64
CA ALA A 146 -11.99 -2.25 5.35
C ALA A 146 -12.82 -1.55 4.25
N CYS A 147 -12.86 -0.22 4.25
CA CYS A 147 -13.49 0.56 3.17
C CYS A 147 -12.84 0.23 1.81
N ALA A 148 -11.50 0.23 1.75
CA ALA A 148 -10.76 -0.12 0.54
C ALA A 148 -10.96 -1.58 0.13
N ALA A 149 -10.88 -2.52 1.07
CA ALA A 149 -11.11 -3.95 0.83
C ALA A 149 -12.52 -4.23 0.28
N ASN A 150 -13.55 -3.53 0.79
CA ASN A 150 -14.91 -3.63 0.28
C ASN A 150 -14.99 -3.15 -1.17
N ALA A 151 -14.40 -2.00 -1.50
CA ALA A 151 -14.40 -1.47 -2.87
C ALA A 151 -13.67 -2.41 -3.85
N VAL A 152 -12.55 -3.01 -3.43
CA VAL A 152 -11.84 -4.03 -4.21
C VAL A 152 -12.71 -5.28 -4.42
N ALA A 153 -13.36 -5.78 -3.36
CA ALA A 153 -14.21 -6.96 -3.46
C ALA A 153 -15.40 -6.73 -4.41
N GLU A 154 -16.02 -5.56 -4.38
CA GLU A 154 -17.10 -5.21 -5.31
C GLU A 154 -16.59 -5.09 -6.74
N ALA A 155 -15.39 -4.55 -6.98
CA ALA A 155 -14.78 -4.53 -8.31
C ALA A 155 -14.52 -5.95 -8.86
N ILE A 156 -14.05 -6.87 -8.01
CA ILE A 156 -13.85 -8.28 -8.38
C ILE A 156 -15.18 -8.95 -8.76
N LYS A 157 -16.24 -8.71 -7.96
CA LYS A 157 -17.58 -9.27 -8.21
C LYS A 157 -18.22 -8.69 -9.47
N ALA A 158 -18.18 -7.38 -9.64
CA ALA A 158 -18.74 -6.69 -10.80
C ALA A 158 -18.05 -7.12 -12.11
N GLY A 159 -16.72 -7.34 -12.06
CA GLY A 159 -15.97 -7.87 -13.19
C GLY A 159 -16.14 -9.37 -13.43
N SER A 160 -16.85 -10.09 -12.55
CA SER A 160 -16.95 -11.57 -12.57
C SER A 160 -15.57 -12.25 -12.69
N LEU A 161 -14.56 -11.68 -12.03
CA LEU A 161 -13.15 -12.11 -12.19
C LEU A 161 -12.86 -13.47 -11.54
N LEU A 162 -13.77 -13.93 -10.69
CA LEU A 162 -13.63 -15.16 -9.92
C LEU A 162 -14.88 -16.02 -10.06
N ALA A 163 -14.68 -17.31 -10.28
CA ALA A 163 -15.73 -18.31 -10.16
C ALA A 163 -16.16 -18.46 -8.67
N PRO A 164 -17.33 -19.07 -8.41
CA PRO A 164 -17.71 -19.47 -7.04
C PRO A 164 -16.61 -20.33 -6.38
N SER A 165 -16.31 -20.03 -5.12
CA SER A 165 -15.36 -20.80 -4.30
C SER A 165 -16.11 -21.77 -3.40
N SER A 166 -15.59 -22.99 -3.25
CA SER A 166 -16.02 -23.95 -2.22
C SER A 166 -15.25 -23.80 -0.91
N LYS A 167 -14.16 -23.02 -0.91
CA LYS A 167 -13.36 -22.70 0.28
C LYS A 167 -13.88 -21.39 0.87
N PRO A 168 -14.55 -21.40 2.03
CA PRO A 168 -15.04 -20.18 2.67
C PRO A 168 -13.87 -19.32 3.17
N GLY A 169 -14.10 -18.01 3.26
CA GLY A 169 -13.16 -17.08 3.88
C GLY A 169 -13.39 -17.00 5.39
N PRO A 170 -12.52 -16.28 6.13
CA PRO A 170 -12.71 -16.05 7.55
C PRO A 170 -13.99 -15.24 7.79
N ARG A 171 -14.62 -15.46 8.95
CA ARG A 171 -15.63 -14.53 9.47
C ARG A 171 -14.95 -13.45 10.30
N LEU A 172 -15.56 -12.27 10.38
CA LEU A 172 -15.12 -11.23 11.29
C LEU A 172 -15.81 -11.41 12.65
N GLY A 173 -15.01 -11.71 13.67
CA GLY A 173 -15.43 -11.76 15.06
C GLY A 173 -15.46 -10.39 15.74
N PRO A 174 -15.79 -10.35 17.04
CA PRO A 174 -15.73 -9.12 17.84
C PRO A 174 -14.36 -8.43 17.72
N PRO A 175 -14.33 -7.09 17.66
CA PRO A 175 -13.07 -6.36 17.57
C PRO A 175 -12.28 -6.43 18.87
N ARG A 176 -10.95 -6.55 18.72
CA ARG A 176 -9.98 -6.47 19.81
C ARG A 176 -9.40 -5.07 19.91
N ASP A 177 -9.16 -4.61 21.14
CA ASP A 177 -8.41 -3.38 21.40
C ASP A 177 -6.93 -3.56 21.10
N MET A 178 -6.40 -2.64 20.32
CA MET A 178 -5.02 -2.59 19.86
C MET A 178 -4.46 -1.18 20.10
N VAL A 179 -3.14 -1.06 20.06
CA VAL A 179 -2.43 0.23 20.05
C VAL A 179 -1.43 0.19 18.91
N GLN A 180 -1.28 1.30 18.19
CA GLN A 180 -0.25 1.40 17.15
C GLN A 180 1.12 1.06 17.73
N SER A 181 1.95 0.34 16.98
CA SER A 181 3.34 0.06 17.39
C SER A 181 4.26 1.25 17.14
N LYS A 182 3.90 2.12 16.19
CA LYS A 182 4.64 3.32 15.81
C LYS A 182 3.72 4.36 15.14
N ASN A 183 4.22 5.59 15.06
CA ASN A 183 3.71 6.68 14.24
C ASN A 183 4.79 7.08 13.23
N ASP A 184 4.73 6.57 12.00
CA ASP A 184 5.85 6.71 11.07
C ASP A 184 6.18 8.16 10.68
N LEU A 185 5.18 9.04 10.53
CA LEU A 185 5.42 10.46 10.30
C LEU A 185 6.00 11.14 11.53
N ALA A 186 5.55 10.80 12.74
CA ALA A 186 6.13 11.38 13.96
C ALA A 186 7.61 10.98 14.15
N LEU A 187 8.03 9.83 13.62
CA LEU A 187 9.43 9.41 13.64
C LEU A 187 10.33 10.29 12.76
N LEU A 188 9.78 11.00 11.79
CA LEU A 188 10.51 11.92 10.91
C LEU A 188 10.66 13.34 11.52
N LEU A 189 9.98 13.62 12.64
CA LEU A 189 10.13 14.86 13.39
C LEU A 189 11.33 14.81 14.35
N PRO A 190 11.88 15.98 14.74
CA PRO A 190 12.79 16.10 15.87
C PRO A 190 12.24 15.42 17.14
N ALA A 191 13.12 14.94 18.02
CA ALA A 191 12.72 14.12 19.17
C ALA A 191 11.77 14.87 20.12
N GLU A 192 12.01 16.16 20.33
CA GLU A 192 11.21 17.07 21.14
C GLU A 192 9.82 17.32 20.54
N GLU A 193 9.68 17.30 19.21
CA GLU A 193 8.41 17.42 18.49
C GLU A 193 7.63 16.11 18.54
N ARG A 194 8.32 14.98 18.41
CA ARG A 194 7.73 13.63 18.38
C ARG A 194 6.89 13.31 19.62
N ALA A 195 7.32 13.77 20.80
CA ALA A 195 6.62 13.53 22.06
C ALA A 195 5.17 14.05 22.09
N LYS A 196 4.82 14.98 21.19
CA LYS A 196 3.46 15.53 21.06
C LYS A 196 2.46 14.57 20.39
N TYR A 197 2.93 13.46 19.81
CA TYR A 197 2.13 12.56 18.98
C TYR A 197 2.06 11.14 19.57
N PRO A 198 1.14 10.90 20.53
CA PRO A 198 1.01 9.58 21.16
C PRO A 198 0.52 8.52 20.17
N LEU A 199 0.86 7.27 20.45
CA LEU A 199 0.34 6.11 19.70
C LEU A 199 -1.18 6.01 19.91
N GLN A 200 -1.93 5.81 18.83
CA GLN A 200 -3.39 5.78 18.93
C GLN A 200 -3.89 4.36 19.21
N PRO A 201 -4.85 4.20 20.14
CA PRO A 201 -5.60 2.96 20.25
C PRO A 201 -6.53 2.81 19.04
N TYR A 202 -6.80 1.57 18.66
CA TYR A 202 -7.76 1.25 17.62
C TYR A 202 -8.37 -0.13 17.86
N LYS A 203 -9.47 -0.40 17.17
CA LYS A 203 -10.20 -1.67 17.24
C LYS A 203 -10.00 -2.45 15.95
N LEU A 204 -9.58 -3.71 16.05
CA LEU A 204 -9.37 -4.60 14.91
C LEU A 204 -10.28 -5.84 15.03
N PRO A 205 -11.24 -6.05 14.12
CA PRO A 205 -11.99 -7.30 14.03
C PRO A 205 -11.07 -8.51 13.98
N GLN A 206 -11.36 -9.54 14.77
CA GLN A 206 -10.57 -10.77 14.78
C GLN A 206 -11.03 -11.70 13.65
N ALA A 207 -10.08 -12.31 12.94
CA ALA A 207 -10.39 -13.38 12.01
C ALA A 207 -10.86 -14.62 12.80
N ILE A 208 -12.04 -15.14 12.45
CA ILE A 208 -12.52 -16.42 12.93
C ILE A 208 -12.50 -17.36 11.74
N GLU A 209 -11.55 -18.30 11.75
CA GLU A 209 -11.36 -19.26 10.66
C GLU A 209 -12.61 -20.08 10.41
N ALA A 210 -13.00 -20.16 9.13
CA ALA A 210 -14.11 -20.99 8.71
C ALA A 210 -13.62 -22.45 8.58
N GLY A 211 -13.46 -23.13 9.73
CA GLY A 211 -13.18 -24.57 9.78
C GLY A 211 -11.90 -25.00 10.50
N GLY A 212 -11.43 -24.27 11.51
CA GLY A 212 -10.32 -24.73 12.38
C GLY A 212 -8.96 -24.89 11.67
N GLY A 213 -8.76 -24.22 10.54
CA GLY A 213 -7.56 -24.31 9.72
C GLY A 213 -6.44 -23.34 10.12
N ASP A 214 -5.21 -23.79 9.90
CA ASP A 214 -3.91 -23.16 10.17
C ASP A 214 -3.60 -21.98 9.23
N LEU A 215 -2.58 -21.16 9.54
CA LEU A 215 -2.04 -20.09 8.67
C LEU A 215 -1.69 -20.59 7.24
N LEU A 216 -1.50 -21.89 7.08
CA LEU A 216 -1.26 -22.59 5.81
C LEU A 216 -2.46 -22.55 4.85
N ALA A 217 -3.67 -22.18 5.30
CA ALA A 217 -4.85 -22.10 4.44
C ALA A 217 -4.77 -20.95 3.41
N GLU A 218 -3.91 -19.96 3.64
CA GLU A 218 -3.64 -18.91 2.67
C GLU A 218 -2.78 -19.44 1.50
N GLU A 219 -1.88 -20.42 1.74
CA GLU A 219 -1.04 -21.04 0.70
C GLU A 219 -1.93 -21.84 -0.27
N GLY A 220 -2.23 -21.25 -1.42
CA GLY A 220 -3.12 -21.83 -2.43
C GLY A 220 -4.46 -21.10 -2.63
N ALA A 221 -4.60 -19.88 -2.12
CA ALA A 221 -5.69 -18.98 -2.49
C ALA A 221 -5.70 -18.70 -4.01
N ASP A 222 -6.90 -18.59 -4.60
CA ASP A 222 -7.08 -18.16 -6.00
C ASP A 222 -6.96 -16.64 -6.17
N THR A 223 -6.84 -15.92 -5.06
CA THR A 223 -6.72 -14.47 -4.97
C THR A 223 -5.48 -14.14 -4.16
N VAL A 224 -4.59 -13.34 -4.73
CA VAL A 224 -3.38 -12.88 -4.05
C VAL A 224 -3.42 -11.37 -3.96
N LEU A 225 -3.08 -10.85 -2.79
CA LEU A 225 -2.97 -9.44 -2.49
C LEU A 225 -1.49 -9.08 -2.39
N VAL A 226 -0.98 -8.28 -3.32
CA VAL A 226 0.42 -7.85 -3.37
C VAL A 226 0.52 -6.34 -3.15
N GLY A 227 1.41 -5.89 -2.28
CA GLY A 227 1.56 -4.44 -2.07
C GLY A 227 2.58 -4.03 -1.03
N ASN A 228 2.35 -2.86 -0.45
CA ASN A 228 3.28 -2.20 0.45
C ASN A 228 2.79 -2.25 1.91
N SER A 229 3.36 -1.40 2.79
CA SER A 229 3.06 -1.39 4.23
C SER A 229 1.60 -1.09 4.59
N TYR A 230 0.79 -0.53 3.69
CA TYR A 230 -0.66 -0.42 3.87
C TYR A 230 -1.34 -1.78 4.06
N LEU A 231 -0.70 -2.86 3.62
CA LEU A 231 -1.20 -4.22 3.79
C LEU A 231 -0.74 -4.92 5.07
N HIS A 232 -0.07 -4.21 5.98
CA HIS A 232 0.34 -4.80 7.26
C HIS A 232 -0.87 -5.44 7.98
N PRO A 233 -0.76 -6.68 8.51
CA PRO A 233 -1.91 -7.40 9.10
C PRO A 233 -2.64 -6.66 10.22
N SER A 234 -1.95 -5.76 10.93
CA SER A 234 -2.57 -4.90 11.96
C SER A 234 -3.65 -3.96 11.44
N PHE A 235 -3.74 -3.75 10.13
CA PHE A 235 -4.80 -2.96 9.50
C PHE A 235 -5.96 -3.83 9.00
N GLY A 236 -5.80 -5.16 8.95
CA GLY A 236 -6.90 -6.09 8.62
C GLY A 236 -7.42 -6.04 7.19
N PHE A 237 -6.71 -5.41 6.24
CA PHE A 237 -7.15 -5.34 4.84
C PHE A 237 -7.37 -6.75 4.25
N SER A 238 -6.39 -7.63 4.37
CA SER A 238 -6.45 -9.00 3.81
C SER A 238 -7.64 -9.77 4.38
N THR A 239 -7.83 -9.73 5.70
CA THR A 239 -8.95 -10.37 6.39
C THR A 239 -10.30 -9.80 5.96
N ALA A 240 -10.41 -8.47 5.83
CA ALA A 240 -11.64 -7.82 5.36
C ALA A 240 -11.96 -8.22 3.91
N LEU A 241 -10.95 -8.26 3.03
CA LEU A 241 -11.11 -8.69 1.64
C LEU A 241 -11.52 -10.17 1.56
N ALA A 242 -10.84 -11.04 2.30
CA ALA A 242 -11.14 -12.47 2.36
C ALA A 242 -12.55 -12.74 2.88
N ASN A 243 -12.98 -12.03 3.92
CA ASN A 243 -14.35 -12.08 4.43
C ASN A 243 -15.36 -11.63 3.37
N ARG A 244 -15.13 -10.50 2.71
CA ARG A 244 -16.07 -9.92 1.74
C ARG A 244 -16.20 -10.74 0.46
N LEU A 245 -15.12 -11.43 0.06
CA LEU A 245 -15.11 -12.38 -1.04
C LEU A 245 -15.59 -13.79 -0.64
N ASN A 246 -15.73 -14.04 0.67
CA ASN A 246 -15.98 -15.35 1.27
C ASN A 246 -15.04 -16.43 0.72
N ARG A 247 -13.73 -16.13 0.69
CA ARG A 247 -12.68 -17.08 0.28
C ARG A 247 -11.32 -16.68 0.86
N PRO A 248 -10.34 -17.60 0.95
CA PRO A 248 -8.97 -17.26 1.32
C PRO A 248 -8.33 -16.23 0.37
N VAL A 249 -7.49 -15.36 0.91
CA VAL A 249 -6.69 -14.38 0.16
C VAL A 249 -5.26 -14.47 0.65
N TRP A 250 -4.31 -14.76 -0.25
CA TRP A 250 -2.89 -14.81 0.08
C TRP A 250 -2.33 -13.39 0.20
N LEU A 251 -1.68 -13.07 1.32
CA LEU A 251 -1.11 -11.75 1.57
C LEU A 251 0.40 -11.73 1.28
N VAL A 252 0.83 -10.91 0.33
CA VAL A 252 2.24 -10.61 0.03
C VAL A 252 2.50 -9.13 0.16
N TRP A 253 3.28 -8.73 1.17
CA TRP A 253 3.58 -7.33 1.39
C TRP A 253 5.01 -7.12 1.88
N LYS A 254 5.53 -5.94 1.56
CA LYS A 254 6.82 -5.43 2.03
C LYS A 254 6.66 -3.97 2.46
N ILE A 255 7.64 -3.41 3.17
CA ILE A 255 7.67 -1.97 3.45
C ILE A 255 7.84 -1.18 2.15
N HIS A 256 7.43 0.09 2.14
CA HIS A 256 7.34 0.91 0.93
C HIS A 256 8.65 1.06 0.12
N SER A 257 9.83 0.94 0.76
CA SER A 257 11.11 0.98 0.05
C SER A 257 11.36 -0.23 -0.88
N PHE A 258 10.52 -1.26 -0.82
CA PHE A 258 10.51 -2.34 -1.79
C PHE A 258 9.60 -1.96 -2.95
N SER A 259 10.19 -1.90 -4.15
CA SER A 259 9.48 -1.61 -5.40
C SER A 259 8.23 -2.49 -5.54
N PRO A 260 7.07 -1.91 -5.93
CA PRO A 260 5.85 -2.68 -6.14
C PRO A 260 6.01 -3.75 -7.24
N TYR A 261 6.89 -3.49 -8.21
CA TYR A 261 7.24 -4.42 -9.29
C TYR A 261 8.10 -5.57 -8.77
N TRP A 262 9.09 -5.28 -7.94
CA TRP A 262 9.92 -6.32 -7.34
C TRP A 262 9.09 -7.22 -6.43
N ASN A 263 8.19 -6.66 -5.60
CA ASN A 263 7.35 -7.45 -4.71
C ASN A 263 6.43 -8.42 -5.49
N LEU A 264 5.91 -7.97 -6.64
CA LEU A 264 5.18 -8.84 -7.56
C LEU A 264 6.08 -9.95 -8.12
N LEU A 265 7.28 -9.62 -8.60
CA LEU A 265 8.22 -10.61 -9.14
C LEU A 265 8.69 -11.63 -8.08
N ASP A 266 8.92 -11.18 -6.84
CA ASP A 266 9.27 -12.03 -5.70
C ASP A 266 8.19 -13.08 -5.46
N TYR A 267 6.92 -12.66 -5.38
CA TYR A 267 5.79 -13.59 -5.31
C TYR A 267 5.75 -14.55 -6.50
N LEU A 268 5.84 -14.05 -7.73
CA LEU A 268 5.77 -14.86 -8.95
C LEU A 268 6.97 -15.83 -9.09
N GLY A 269 8.05 -15.62 -8.32
CA GLY A 269 9.18 -16.54 -8.22
C GLY A 269 9.08 -17.60 -7.14
N SER A 270 8.07 -17.49 -6.27
CA SER A 270 7.94 -18.36 -5.12
C SER A 270 7.48 -19.77 -5.51
N SER A 271 7.82 -20.76 -4.68
CA SER A 271 7.25 -22.11 -4.78
C SER A 271 5.73 -22.09 -4.64
N ALA A 272 5.18 -21.16 -3.86
CA ALA A 272 3.72 -21.00 -3.69
C ALA A 272 3.03 -20.65 -5.02
N PHE A 273 3.57 -19.71 -5.81
CA PHE A 273 3.04 -19.40 -7.14
C PHE A 273 3.15 -20.60 -8.09
N ALA A 274 4.27 -21.33 -8.05
CA ALA A 274 4.49 -22.52 -8.87
C ALA A 274 3.51 -23.65 -8.51
N ALA A 275 3.22 -23.83 -7.22
CA ALA A 275 2.29 -24.84 -6.72
C ALA A 275 0.83 -24.49 -7.07
N GLN A 276 0.44 -23.21 -6.95
CA GLN A 276 -0.92 -22.74 -7.23
C GLN A 276 -0.91 -21.34 -7.82
N ARG A 277 -1.18 -21.24 -9.12
CA ARG A 277 -1.31 -19.95 -9.81
C ARG A 277 -2.63 -19.26 -9.43
N PRO A 278 -2.60 -17.96 -9.06
CA PRO A 278 -3.81 -17.23 -8.73
C PRO A 278 -4.63 -16.95 -9.98
N LYS A 279 -5.92 -16.70 -9.79
CA LYS A 279 -6.83 -16.18 -10.82
C LYS A 279 -6.87 -14.66 -10.81
N VAL A 280 -6.77 -14.06 -9.62
CA VAL A 280 -6.74 -12.60 -9.43
C VAL A 280 -5.53 -12.20 -8.60
N VAL A 281 -4.83 -11.17 -9.06
CA VAL A 281 -3.88 -10.40 -8.25
C VAL A 281 -4.52 -9.04 -7.95
N VAL A 282 -4.65 -8.71 -6.66
CA VAL A 282 -4.95 -7.36 -6.20
C VAL A 282 -3.61 -6.67 -5.95
N TRP A 283 -3.28 -5.67 -6.75
CA TRP A 283 -1.98 -4.99 -6.71
C TRP A 283 -2.13 -3.57 -6.15
N VAL A 284 -1.55 -3.32 -4.98
CA VAL A 284 -1.74 -2.10 -4.20
C VAL A 284 -0.61 -1.10 -4.46
N PHE A 285 -1.00 0.14 -4.74
CA PHE A 285 -0.12 1.30 -4.93
C PHE A 285 -0.59 2.46 -4.08
N HIS A 286 0.32 3.34 -3.65
CA HIS A 286 -0.05 4.69 -3.24
C HIS A 286 -0.15 5.60 -4.48
N GLU A 287 -1.04 6.61 -4.48
CA GLU A 287 -1.26 7.46 -5.68
C GLU A 287 0.04 8.04 -6.24
N THR A 288 0.96 8.44 -5.35
CA THR A 288 2.25 9.04 -5.73
C THR A 288 3.21 8.06 -6.40
N ASP A 289 3.04 6.75 -6.22
CA ASP A 289 3.92 5.70 -6.75
C ASP A 289 3.92 5.70 -8.28
N LEU A 290 2.81 6.12 -8.90
CA LEU A 290 2.67 6.20 -10.36
C LEU A 290 3.67 7.18 -10.99
N THR A 291 4.17 8.14 -10.23
CA THR A 291 5.15 9.11 -10.76
C THR A 291 6.59 8.67 -10.58
N ILE A 292 6.84 7.55 -9.89
CA ILE A 292 8.17 7.09 -9.50
C ILE A 292 8.63 6.00 -10.48
N PRO A 293 9.69 6.23 -11.27
CA PRO A 293 10.20 5.23 -12.19
C PRO A 293 10.63 3.93 -11.48
N PRO A 294 10.42 2.74 -12.10
CA PRO A 294 10.79 1.46 -11.48
C PRO A 294 12.28 1.32 -11.14
N ASN A 295 13.15 2.06 -11.85
CA ASN A 295 14.59 2.08 -11.66
C ASN A 295 15.07 3.20 -10.72
N ASN A 296 14.16 3.88 -10.02
CA ASN A 296 14.52 4.92 -9.05
C ASN A 296 15.09 4.29 -7.77
N SER A 297 16.42 4.18 -7.69
CA SER A 297 17.13 3.63 -6.54
C SER A 297 17.08 4.50 -5.28
N ALA A 298 16.78 5.79 -5.40
CA ALA A 298 16.61 6.66 -4.23
C ALA A 298 15.36 6.30 -3.42
N ILE A 299 14.30 5.83 -4.10
CA ILE A 299 13.05 5.41 -3.45
C ILE A 299 13.02 3.90 -3.22
N TRP A 300 13.36 3.10 -4.24
CA TRP A 300 13.22 1.64 -4.20
C TRP A 300 14.46 0.88 -3.70
N GLY A 301 15.53 1.62 -3.37
CA GLY A 301 16.79 1.04 -2.88
C GLY A 301 17.32 -0.07 -3.78
N GLN A 302 17.65 -1.21 -3.16
CA GLN A 302 18.20 -2.39 -3.84
C GLN A 302 17.19 -3.12 -4.75
N THR A 303 15.91 -2.78 -4.67
CA THR A 303 14.85 -3.40 -5.47
C THR A 303 14.47 -2.57 -6.70
N ALA A 304 15.17 -1.44 -6.94
CA ALA A 304 15.05 -0.68 -8.16
C ALA A 304 15.49 -1.52 -9.37
N MET A 305 14.66 -1.58 -10.40
CA MET A 305 14.91 -2.41 -11.58
C MET A 305 14.57 -1.64 -12.86
N LYS A 306 15.34 -1.88 -13.93
CA LYS A 306 15.03 -1.31 -15.25
C LYS A 306 13.68 -1.86 -15.75
N PRO A 307 12.82 -1.04 -16.38
CA PRO A 307 11.54 -1.48 -16.95
C PRO A 307 11.63 -2.75 -17.81
N ASP A 308 12.61 -2.83 -18.73
CA ASP A 308 12.78 -3.99 -19.61
C ASP A 308 13.18 -5.26 -18.85
N ALA A 309 13.98 -5.12 -17.79
CA ALA A 309 14.37 -6.24 -16.94
C ALA A 309 13.16 -6.78 -16.16
N ILE A 310 12.29 -5.90 -15.66
CA ILE A 310 11.03 -6.28 -15.00
C ILE A 310 10.14 -7.06 -15.96
N LEU A 311 9.90 -6.54 -17.17
CA LEU A 311 9.01 -7.21 -18.13
C LEU A 311 9.59 -8.54 -18.62
N THR A 312 10.91 -8.63 -18.79
CA THR A 312 11.59 -9.88 -19.16
C THR A 312 11.45 -10.94 -18.07
N ASP A 313 11.73 -10.57 -16.81
CA ASP A 313 11.62 -11.49 -15.68
C ASP A 313 10.16 -11.88 -15.41
N LEU A 314 9.23 -10.93 -15.54
CA LEU A 314 7.79 -11.19 -15.44
C LEU A 314 7.33 -12.26 -16.43
N ARG A 315 7.63 -12.08 -17.73
CA ARG A 315 7.28 -13.04 -18.79
C ARG A 315 7.85 -14.43 -18.49
N LYS A 316 9.12 -14.49 -18.08
CA LYS A 316 9.77 -15.74 -17.66
C LYS A 316 9.02 -16.42 -16.51
N ARG A 317 8.65 -15.69 -15.45
CA ARG A 317 7.98 -16.25 -14.26
C ARG A 317 6.58 -16.75 -14.57
N VAL A 318 5.83 -16.07 -15.43
CA VAL A 318 4.45 -16.46 -15.74
C VAL A 318 4.32 -17.38 -16.96
N GLY A 319 5.41 -17.65 -17.67
CA GLY A 319 5.45 -18.48 -18.87
C GLY A 319 4.69 -17.86 -20.05
N ALA A 320 4.85 -16.55 -20.26
CA ALA A 320 4.22 -15.78 -21.35
C ALA A 320 5.25 -15.31 -22.38
#